data_AF-A0A1A2YNF9-F1
#
_entry.id   AF-A0A1A2YNF9-F1
#
_cell.length_a   1.000
_cell.length_b   1.000
_cell.length_c   1.000
_cell.angle_alpha   90.00
_cell.angle_beta   90.00
_cell.angle_gamma   90.00
#
_symmetry.space_group_name_H-M   'P 1'
#
loop_
_entity.id
_entity.type
_entity.pdbx_description
1 polymer ?
#
loop_
_entity_poly.entity_id
_entity_poly.type
_entity_poly.pdbx_seq_one_letter_code
_entity_poly.pdbx_strand_id
1 'polypeptide(L)'
;MEPISPTDALFLIGESREHPMHVGSLQLFEPPEDAGPHFVREAYHAMLEQTDIQPSFRKHPAFFGGLTNVAWSFDKDVELDYHLRRSALPEPGRVRDLLELASRLHGSLLDRHRPMWEAHLVEGLQDGRYAVYTKYHHSLMDGVSALRLVQRAFTSDPHDDEVRVPWSLGPRKRSGRRHQPSLFDRVGRTAGSALALAPSTLKLARAALLEQQLTLPFRAPRSMFNVRIGGARRVAAQSYSLERIKAIKAATGTTINDVILAMSAGALRAYLLDQNALPDAPLTAMVPVNLRKDDDDRGGNNVGTFLCNLATDLDDPAKRLETISASIRETKEVFWQLPPVQQLALSAFNIGGLFFGLIPGYLSAGSPPFNIVISNVSTGNSDHLYWRGARLDGNYPLSIPLDGQAVNITVTNNADNLDFGLVGCRRSVPHLQRMLGHLEAAMKDLELIAGI
;
A
#
# COMPACT_ATOMS: atom_id res chain seq x y z
N MET A 1 -0.90 -29.27 -3.66
CA MET A 1 0.25 -28.34 -3.73
C MET A 1 0.24 -27.64 -5.07
N GLU A 2 0.61 -26.37 -5.13
CA GLU A 2 0.65 -25.57 -6.37
C GLU A 2 1.99 -24.81 -6.45
N PRO A 3 2.60 -24.62 -7.63
CA PRO A 3 3.83 -23.83 -7.75
C PRO A 3 3.58 -22.37 -7.36
N ILE A 4 4.53 -21.75 -6.67
CA ILE A 4 4.50 -20.31 -6.36
C ILE A 4 4.96 -19.52 -7.59
N SER A 5 4.28 -18.41 -7.91
CA SER A 5 4.70 -17.56 -9.01
C SER A 5 6.06 -16.90 -8.71
N PRO A 6 6.89 -16.59 -9.72
CA PRO A 6 8.20 -15.97 -9.49
C PRO A 6 8.13 -14.65 -8.69
N THR A 7 7.08 -13.85 -8.91
CA THR A 7 6.87 -12.59 -8.17
C THR A 7 6.54 -12.84 -6.70
N ASP A 8 5.70 -13.84 -6.41
CA ASP A 8 5.30 -14.16 -5.04
C ASP A 8 6.46 -14.79 -4.26
N ALA A 9 7.28 -15.59 -4.94
CA ALA A 9 8.49 -16.19 -4.37
C ALA A 9 9.52 -15.12 -3.95
N LEU A 10 9.62 -14.00 -4.70
CA LEU A 10 10.55 -12.92 -4.36
C LEU A 10 10.24 -12.30 -2.99
N PHE A 11 8.95 -12.14 -2.64
CA PHE A 11 8.55 -11.66 -1.31
C PHE A 11 8.91 -12.66 -0.21
N LEU A 12 8.75 -13.97 -0.45
CA LEU A 12 9.14 -15.00 0.53
C LEU A 12 10.66 -15.08 0.74
N ILE A 13 11.43 -14.91 -0.34
CA ILE A 13 12.91 -14.94 -0.32
C ILE A 13 13.47 -13.67 0.31
N GLY A 14 12.87 -12.50 0.00
CA GLY A 14 13.30 -11.22 0.53
C GLY A 14 12.91 -10.96 1.99
N GLU A 15 11.97 -11.74 2.53
CA GLU A 15 11.54 -11.59 3.92
C GLU A 15 12.60 -12.08 4.92
N SER A 16 12.75 -11.31 5.99
CA SER A 16 13.62 -11.60 7.13
C SER A 16 13.08 -10.93 8.38
N ARG A 17 13.73 -11.13 9.54
CA ARG A 17 13.29 -10.53 10.81
C ARG A 17 13.23 -9.00 10.75
N GLU A 18 14.12 -8.39 9.96
CA GLU A 18 14.23 -6.95 9.73
C GLU A 18 13.24 -6.46 8.67
N HIS A 19 12.85 -7.34 7.74
CA HIS A 19 12.03 -7.07 6.57
C HIS A 19 10.80 -7.99 6.49
N PRO A 20 9.83 -7.93 7.42
CA PRO A 20 8.57 -8.63 7.23
C PRO A 20 7.89 -8.18 5.94
N MET A 21 7.43 -9.13 5.12
CA MET A 21 6.87 -8.87 3.78
C MET A 21 5.35 -9.02 3.76
N HIS A 22 4.69 -8.45 4.77
CA HIS A 22 3.23 -8.45 4.90
C HIS A 22 2.65 -7.05 4.75
N VAL A 23 1.48 -6.98 4.15
CA VAL A 23 0.64 -5.78 4.14
C VAL A 23 -0.41 -5.91 5.24
N GLY A 24 -0.93 -4.79 5.71
CA GLY A 24 -2.04 -4.79 6.65
C GLY A 24 -3.02 -3.67 6.40
N SER A 25 -4.12 -3.71 7.14
CA SER A 25 -5.07 -2.61 7.24
C SER A 25 -5.52 -2.48 8.70
N LEU A 26 -5.68 -1.24 9.16
CA LEU A 26 -6.30 -0.92 10.43
C LEU A 26 -7.64 -0.25 10.13
N GLN A 27 -8.73 -0.99 10.33
CA GLN A 27 -10.08 -0.45 10.25
C GLN A 27 -10.56 -0.01 11.62
N LEU A 28 -11.30 1.10 11.67
CA LEU A 28 -11.90 1.67 12.85
C LEU A 28 -13.41 1.74 12.65
N PHE A 29 -14.17 1.21 13.60
CA PHE A 29 -15.62 1.09 13.51
C PHE A 29 -16.29 1.80 14.67
N GLU A 30 -17.34 2.54 14.34
CA GLU A 30 -18.30 3.09 15.30
C GLU A 30 -19.49 2.13 15.42
N PRO A 31 -19.73 1.52 16.59
CA PRO A 31 -20.90 0.66 16.79
C PRO A 31 -22.22 1.42 16.55
N PRO A 32 -23.32 0.71 16.22
CA PRO A 32 -24.67 1.29 16.24
C PRO A 32 -25.00 1.95 17.58
N GLU A 33 -25.88 2.96 17.58
CA GLU A 33 -26.30 3.67 18.80
C GLU A 33 -26.96 2.75 19.84
N ASP A 34 -27.64 1.69 19.39
CA ASP A 34 -28.30 0.68 20.21
C ASP A 34 -27.39 -0.51 20.58
N ALA A 35 -26.10 -0.44 20.25
CA ALA A 35 -25.15 -1.50 20.55
C ALA A 35 -24.99 -1.72 22.06
N GLY A 36 -25.31 -2.93 22.51
CA GLY A 36 -25.08 -3.34 23.90
C GLY A 36 -23.60 -3.48 24.26
N PRO A 37 -23.26 -3.60 25.56
CA PRO A 37 -21.87 -3.70 26.04
C PRO A 37 -21.14 -4.97 25.57
N HIS A 38 -21.86 -5.92 24.97
CA HIS A 38 -21.31 -7.17 24.44
C HIS A 38 -21.13 -7.16 22.92
N PHE A 39 -21.46 -6.06 22.23
CA PHE A 39 -21.44 -5.97 20.77
C PHE A 39 -20.12 -6.46 20.15
N VAL A 40 -18.99 -5.99 20.68
CA VAL A 40 -17.66 -6.33 20.17
C VAL A 40 -17.30 -7.80 20.44
N ARG A 41 -17.72 -8.34 21.60
CA ARG A 41 -17.54 -9.76 21.94
C ARG A 41 -18.38 -10.66 21.04
N GLU A 42 -19.64 -10.29 20.79
CA GLU A 42 -20.53 -11.01 19.88
C GLU A 42 -20.01 -11.00 18.45
N ALA A 43 -19.53 -9.84 17.98
CA ALA A 43 -18.89 -9.72 16.67
C ALA A 43 -17.69 -10.66 16.54
N TYR A 44 -16.84 -10.75 17.56
CA TYR A 44 -15.72 -11.70 17.59
C TYR A 44 -16.18 -13.17 17.49
N HIS A 45 -17.20 -13.57 18.27
CA HIS A 45 -17.74 -14.93 18.20
C HIS A 45 -18.36 -15.24 16.83
N ALA A 46 -19.14 -14.31 16.27
CA ALA A 46 -19.72 -14.47 14.94
C ALA A 46 -18.65 -14.59 13.84
N MET A 47 -17.52 -13.89 13.97
CA MET A 47 -16.38 -14.07 13.07
C MET A 47 -15.72 -15.46 13.20
N LEU A 48 -15.68 -16.04 14.41
CA LEU A 48 -15.17 -17.41 14.63
C LEU A 48 -16.10 -18.50 14.06
N GLU A 49 -17.39 -18.20 13.92
CA GLU A 49 -18.36 -19.12 13.30
C GLU A 49 -18.20 -19.20 11.77
N GLN A 50 -17.43 -18.30 11.15
CA GLN A 50 -17.17 -18.27 9.71
C GLN A 50 -16.08 -19.28 9.31
N THR A 51 -16.40 -20.58 9.40
CA THR A 51 -15.46 -21.69 9.19
C THR A 51 -15.30 -22.14 7.74
N ASP A 52 -16.12 -21.64 6.80
CA ASP A 52 -15.97 -21.92 5.37
C ASP A 52 -14.82 -21.10 4.77
N ILE A 53 -13.59 -21.47 5.14
CA ILE A 53 -12.38 -20.76 4.72
C ILE A 53 -12.12 -21.01 3.24
N GLN A 54 -12.03 -19.95 2.45
CA GLN A 54 -11.76 -20.06 1.02
C GLN A 54 -10.31 -20.47 0.73
N PRO A 55 -10.01 -21.08 -0.44
CA PRO A 55 -8.72 -21.72 -0.72
C PRO A 55 -7.47 -20.84 -0.56
N SER A 56 -7.55 -19.54 -0.83
CA SER A 56 -6.41 -18.62 -0.65
C SER A 56 -6.00 -18.52 0.82
N PHE A 57 -6.95 -18.46 1.74
CA PHE A 57 -6.71 -18.34 3.18
C PHE A 57 -6.30 -19.64 3.85
N ARG A 58 -6.07 -20.69 3.07
CA ARG A 58 -5.51 -21.98 3.50
C ARG A 58 -4.04 -22.14 3.10
N LYS A 59 -3.48 -21.17 2.37
CA LYS A 59 -2.15 -21.29 1.74
C LYS A 59 -1.03 -20.96 2.71
N HIS A 60 -0.05 -21.86 2.78
CA HIS A 60 1.23 -21.63 3.42
C HIS A 60 2.36 -22.17 2.54
N PRO A 61 3.58 -21.61 2.60
CA PRO A 61 4.70 -22.11 1.83
C PRO A 61 5.15 -23.48 2.34
N ALA A 62 5.46 -24.37 1.42
CA ALA A 62 6.11 -25.65 1.67
C ALA A 62 7.36 -25.77 0.81
N PHE A 63 8.41 -26.33 1.40
CA PHE A 63 9.67 -26.60 0.70
C PHE A 63 9.68 -28.03 0.18
N PHE A 64 9.93 -28.18 -1.13
CA PHE A 64 10.14 -29.48 -1.74
C PHE A 64 11.55 -29.51 -2.35
N GLY A 65 12.57 -29.85 -1.55
CA GLY A 65 13.94 -30.15 -2.00
C GLY A 65 14.62 -29.15 -2.96
N GLY A 66 15.64 -28.42 -2.47
CA GLY A 66 16.45 -27.48 -3.25
C GLY A 66 16.07 -26.00 -3.04
N LEU A 67 17.02 -25.09 -3.27
CA LEU A 67 16.92 -23.65 -2.95
C LEU A 67 15.78 -22.87 -3.66
N THR A 68 15.16 -23.44 -4.70
CA THR A 68 14.22 -22.71 -5.60
C THR A 68 12.80 -23.29 -5.63
N ASN A 69 12.52 -24.41 -4.96
CA ASN A 69 11.26 -25.13 -5.10
C ASN A 69 10.30 -24.83 -3.95
N VAL A 70 9.80 -23.60 -3.89
CA VAL A 70 8.72 -23.23 -2.98
C VAL A 70 7.38 -23.51 -3.67
N ALA A 71 6.54 -24.31 -3.03
CA ALA A 71 5.17 -24.59 -3.47
C ALA A 71 4.18 -24.11 -2.39
N TRP A 72 2.98 -23.75 -2.82
CA TRP A 72 1.85 -23.58 -1.93
C TRP A 72 1.37 -24.95 -1.44
N SER A 73 1.38 -25.13 -0.13
CA SER A 73 0.60 -26.15 0.57
C SER A 73 -0.71 -25.54 1.07
N PHE A 74 -1.70 -26.39 1.33
CA PHE A 74 -3.05 -26.00 1.67
C PHE A 74 -3.49 -26.76 2.91
N ASP A 75 -3.85 -26.01 3.95
CA ASP A 75 -4.35 -26.60 5.18
C ASP A 75 -5.81 -27.04 5.03
N LYS A 76 -6.06 -28.30 5.41
CA LYS A 76 -7.40 -28.87 5.44
C LYS A 76 -8.23 -28.29 6.58
N ASP A 77 -7.60 -28.14 7.74
CA ASP A 77 -8.21 -27.62 8.96
C ASP A 77 -7.44 -26.36 9.37
N VAL A 78 -8.11 -25.21 9.29
CA VAL A 78 -7.52 -23.93 9.69
C VAL A 78 -7.96 -23.64 11.12
N GLU A 79 -7.00 -23.55 12.04
CA GLU A 79 -7.22 -23.16 13.44
C GLU A 79 -7.60 -21.68 13.51
N LEU A 80 -8.90 -21.36 13.41
CA LEU A 80 -9.35 -19.98 13.23
C LEU A 80 -9.04 -19.08 14.44
N ASP A 81 -8.99 -19.63 15.65
CA ASP A 81 -8.61 -18.94 16.89
C ASP A 81 -7.10 -18.57 16.95
N TYR A 82 -6.25 -19.24 16.17
CA TYR A 82 -4.87 -18.82 15.96
C TYR A 82 -4.80 -17.55 15.11
N HIS A 83 -5.59 -17.51 14.02
CA HIS A 83 -5.58 -16.42 13.04
C HIS A 83 -6.41 -15.21 13.49
N LEU A 84 -7.52 -15.42 14.19
CA LEU A 84 -8.43 -14.39 14.67
C LEU A 84 -8.33 -14.23 16.18
N ARG A 85 -7.73 -13.12 16.62
CA ARG A 85 -7.46 -12.83 18.03
C ARG A 85 -8.30 -11.65 18.51
N ARG A 86 -8.74 -11.71 19.76
CA ARG A 86 -9.28 -10.55 20.47
C ARG A 86 -8.20 -9.91 21.31
N SER A 87 -8.06 -8.58 21.22
CA SER A 87 -7.12 -7.77 21.98
C SER A 87 -7.87 -6.63 22.67
N ALA A 88 -7.34 -6.12 23.78
CA ALA A 88 -7.83 -4.91 24.43
C ALA A 88 -6.70 -3.88 24.55
N LEU A 89 -7.04 -2.60 24.47
CA LEU A 89 -6.09 -1.51 24.70
C LEU A 89 -5.88 -1.28 26.20
N PRO A 90 -4.66 -0.89 26.63
CA PRO A 90 -4.45 -0.42 27.99
C PRO A 90 -5.17 0.92 28.21
N GLU A 91 -5.57 1.20 29.46
CA GLU A 91 -6.04 2.53 29.83
C GLU A 91 -4.96 3.60 29.51
N PRO A 92 -5.34 4.77 28.98
CA PRO A 92 -6.72 5.27 28.81
C PRO A 92 -7.40 4.89 27.49
N GLY A 93 -6.81 4.05 26.62
CA GLY A 93 -7.48 3.60 25.39
C GLY A 93 -7.59 4.67 24.30
N ARG A 94 -6.55 5.49 24.10
CA ARG A 94 -6.54 6.50 23.03
C ARG A 94 -6.17 5.88 21.68
N VAL A 95 -6.45 6.60 20.60
CA VAL A 95 -5.95 6.27 19.25
C VAL A 95 -4.42 6.08 19.24
N ARG A 96 -3.68 6.83 20.06
CA ARG A 96 -2.23 6.62 20.24
C ARG A 96 -1.89 5.20 20.71
N ASP A 97 -2.66 4.67 21.65
CA ASP A 97 -2.43 3.36 22.25
C ASP A 97 -2.78 2.26 21.22
N LEU A 98 -3.80 2.49 20.37
CA LEU A 98 -4.12 1.66 19.21
C LEU A 98 -2.98 1.63 18.17
N LEU A 99 -2.46 2.79 17.78
CA LEU A 99 -1.36 2.88 16.80
C LEU A 99 -0.06 2.25 17.34
N GLU A 100 0.16 2.28 18.66
CA GLU A 100 1.25 1.54 19.29
C GLU A 100 1.05 0.03 19.22
N LEU A 101 -0.15 -0.48 19.49
CA LEU A 101 -0.48 -1.89 19.28
C LEU A 101 -0.27 -2.29 17.81
N ALA A 102 -0.83 -1.53 16.86
CA ALA A 102 -0.67 -1.77 15.43
C ALA A 102 0.82 -1.77 15.02
N SER A 103 1.64 -0.87 15.58
CA SER A 103 3.09 -0.84 15.35
C SER A 103 3.79 -2.13 15.77
N ARG A 104 3.37 -2.73 16.90
CA ARG A 104 3.93 -4.01 17.38
C ARG A 104 3.49 -5.17 16.50
N LEU A 105 2.18 -5.25 16.23
CA LEU A 105 1.61 -6.31 15.39
C LEU A 105 2.20 -6.28 13.99
N HIS A 106 2.36 -5.10 13.40
CA HIS A 106 2.93 -4.97 12.06
C HIS A 106 4.45 -5.23 12.00
N GLY A 107 5.14 -5.28 13.15
CA GLY A 107 6.57 -5.63 13.23
C GLY A 107 6.85 -7.12 13.46
N SER A 108 5.83 -7.95 13.72
CA SER A 108 5.97 -9.40 13.90
C SER A 108 5.77 -10.16 12.59
N LEU A 109 6.66 -11.12 12.32
CA LEU A 109 6.55 -12.03 11.19
C LEU A 109 5.31 -12.92 11.33
N LEU A 110 4.74 -13.30 10.18
CA LEU A 110 3.74 -14.37 10.11
C LEU A 110 4.44 -15.74 10.20
N ASP A 111 3.78 -16.70 10.83
CA ASP A 111 4.25 -18.09 10.85
C ASP A 111 4.07 -18.74 9.47
N ARG A 112 5.17 -19.21 8.88
CA ARG A 112 5.19 -19.86 7.56
C ARG A 112 4.70 -21.31 7.59
N HIS A 113 4.51 -21.89 8.77
CA HIS A 113 3.92 -23.22 8.94
C HIS A 113 2.39 -23.21 8.97
N ARG A 114 1.78 -22.03 8.87
CA ARG A 114 0.33 -21.82 8.93
C ARG A 114 -0.10 -20.88 7.79
N PRO A 115 -1.39 -20.81 7.46
CA PRO A 115 -1.87 -19.90 6.45
C PRO A 115 -1.44 -18.45 6.74
N MET A 116 -0.87 -17.77 5.75
CA MET A 116 -0.12 -16.54 6.03
C MET A 116 -0.99 -15.28 6.14
N TRP A 117 -1.86 -15.26 7.15
CA TRP A 117 -2.72 -14.12 7.50
C TRP A 117 -3.08 -14.10 8.98
N GLU A 118 -3.39 -12.92 9.51
CA GLU A 118 -3.85 -12.69 10.88
C GLU A 118 -4.91 -11.58 10.91
N ALA A 119 -5.83 -11.66 11.85
CA ALA A 119 -6.81 -10.63 12.17
C ALA A 119 -6.88 -10.42 13.69
N HIS A 120 -6.92 -9.17 14.12
CA HIS A 120 -7.06 -8.78 15.51
C HIS A 120 -8.25 -7.83 15.64
N LEU A 121 -9.28 -8.28 16.36
CA LEU A 121 -10.35 -7.41 16.81
C LEU A 121 -9.91 -6.76 18.13
N VAL A 122 -9.87 -5.44 18.17
CA VAL A 122 -9.29 -4.64 19.25
C VAL A 122 -10.38 -3.81 19.91
N GLU A 123 -10.61 -4.04 21.20
CA GLU A 123 -11.57 -3.33 22.04
C GLU A 123 -10.90 -2.33 23.00
N GLY A 124 -11.70 -1.49 23.66
CA GLY A 124 -11.22 -0.60 24.73
C GLY A 124 -10.73 0.77 24.26
N LEU A 125 -11.22 1.29 23.13
CA LEU A 125 -11.04 2.71 22.81
C LEU A 125 -11.96 3.56 23.70
N GLN A 126 -11.42 4.67 24.21
CA GLN A 126 -12.13 5.58 25.12
C GLN A 126 -13.38 6.24 24.53
N ASP A 127 -13.49 6.31 23.20
CA ASP A 127 -14.60 6.93 22.48
C ASP A 127 -15.67 5.92 22.04
N GLY A 128 -15.59 4.68 22.53
CA GLY A 128 -16.58 3.64 22.25
C GLY A 128 -16.39 2.91 20.92
N ARG A 129 -15.47 3.37 20.07
CA ARG A 129 -15.12 2.67 18.82
C ARG A 129 -14.39 1.35 19.12
N TYR A 130 -14.30 0.50 18.11
CA TYR A 130 -13.41 -0.66 18.12
C TYR A 130 -12.65 -0.75 16.81
N ALA A 131 -11.55 -1.48 16.77
CA ALA A 131 -10.73 -1.60 15.58
C ALA A 131 -10.57 -3.05 15.13
N VAL A 132 -10.36 -3.24 13.83
CA VAL A 132 -9.95 -4.52 13.26
C VAL A 132 -8.64 -4.31 12.52
N TYR A 133 -7.57 -4.92 13.03
CA TYR A 133 -6.29 -4.97 12.35
C TYR A 133 -6.19 -6.28 11.58
N THR A 134 -5.97 -6.22 10.27
CA THR A 134 -5.69 -7.39 9.43
C THR A 134 -4.29 -7.35 8.86
N LYS A 135 -3.70 -8.52 8.65
CA LYS A 135 -2.37 -8.71 8.10
C LYS A 135 -2.38 -9.87 7.12
N TYR A 136 -1.78 -9.68 5.95
CA TYR A 136 -1.63 -10.70 4.91
C TYR A 136 -0.20 -10.68 4.39
N HIS A 137 0.44 -11.85 4.22
CA HIS A 137 1.74 -11.90 3.56
C HIS A 137 1.59 -11.51 2.08
N HIS A 138 2.51 -10.70 1.55
CA HIS A 138 2.38 -10.12 0.20
C HIS A 138 2.47 -11.16 -0.92
N SER A 139 3.06 -12.32 -0.66
CA SER A 139 3.03 -13.47 -1.58
C SER A 139 1.65 -14.15 -1.66
N LEU A 140 0.79 -13.98 -0.66
CA LEU A 140 -0.57 -14.50 -0.68
C LEU A 140 -1.49 -13.59 -1.51
N MET A 141 -1.39 -12.29 -1.27
CA MET A 141 -2.26 -11.28 -1.87
C MET A 141 -1.56 -9.93 -1.90
N ASP A 142 -1.61 -9.25 -3.05
CA ASP A 142 -1.11 -7.89 -3.18
C ASP A 142 -1.96 -6.90 -2.36
N GLY A 143 -1.40 -5.73 -2.02
CA GLY A 143 -2.07 -4.73 -1.18
C GLY A 143 -3.40 -4.21 -1.73
N VAL A 144 -3.55 -4.06 -3.05
CA VAL A 144 -4.79 -3.57 -3.67
C VAL A 144 -5.87 -4.64 -3.63
N SER A 145 -5.50 -5.88 -3.96
CA SER A 145 -6.39 -7.04 -3.87
C SER A 145 -6.82 -7.30 -2.44
N ALA A 146 -5.92 -7.13 -1.46
CA ALA A 146 -6.22 -7.25 -0.04
C ALA A 146 -7.23 -6.19 0.42
N LEU A 147 -7.03 -4.93 0.05
CA LEU A 147 -7.94 -3.85 0.40
C LEU A 147 -9.33 -4.04 -0.23
N ARG A 148 -9.37 -4.40 -1.52
CA ARG A 148 -10.63 -4.70 -2.22
C ARG A 148 -11.36 -5.90 -1.61
N LEU A 149 -10.63 -6.92 -1.16
CA LEU A 149 -11.23 -8.07 -0.50
C LEU A 149 -11.83 -7.70 0.86
N VAL A 150 -11.12 -6.91 1.66
CA VAL A 150 -11.64 -6.41 2.94
C VAL A 150 -12.90 -5.59 2.72
N GLN A 151 -12.92 -4.68 1.75
CA GLN A 151 -14.12 -3.88 1.48
C GLN A 151 -15.32 -4.68 1.00
N ARG A 152 -15.13 -5.84 0.36
CA ARG A 152 -16.22 -6.75 0.01
C ARG A 152 -16.90 -7.37 1.23
N ALA A 153 -16.27 -7.31 2.40
CA ALA A 153 -16.89 -7.74 3.66
C ALA A 153 -17.86 -6.68 4.20
N PHE A 154 -17.82 -5.46 3.67
CA PHE A 154 -18.66 -4.35 4.10
C PHE A 154 -19.84 -4.14 3.15
N THR A 155 -20.85 -3.44 3.65
CA THR A 155 -22.10 -3.12 2.95
C THR A 155 -22.39 -1.63 3.07
N SER A 156 -23.20 -1.07 2.18
CA SER A 156 -23.70 0.32 2.31
C SER A 156 -25.01 0.42 3.09
N ASP A 157 -25.61 -0.71 3.48
CA ASP A 157 -26.81 -0.75 4.31
C ASP A 157 -26.46 -0.69 5.81
N PRO A 158 -26.82 0.38 6.54
CA PRO A 158 -26.53 0.50 7.96
C PRO A 158 -27.30 -0.50 8.85
N HIS A 159 -28.35 -1.15 8.34
CA HIS A 159 -29.15 -2.11 9.11
C HIS A 159 -28.75 -3.56 8.85
N ASP A 160 -27.74 -3.79 8.00
CA ASP A 160 -27.23 -5.13 7.70
C ASP A 160 -26.42 -5.66 8.88
N ASP A 161 -26.97 -6.67 9.54
CA ASP A 161 -26.39 -7.35 10.69
C ASP A 161 -25.58 -8.61 10.31
N GLU A 162 -25.42 -8.89 9.01
CA GLU A 162 -24.68 -10.06 8.55
C GLU A 162 -23.17 -9.90 8.80
N VAL A 163 -22.57 -10.90 9.45
CA VAL A 163 -21.13 -10.94 9.69
C VAL A 163 -20.43 -11.60 8.51
N ARG A 164 -19.80 -10.76 7.68
CA ARG A 164 -18.99 -11.19 6.54
C ARG A 164 -17.51 -10.99 6.86
N VAL A 165 -16.66 -11.94 6.49
CA VAL A 165 -15.22 -11.86 6.79
C VAL A 165 -14.37 -12.16 5.57
N PRO A 166 -13.21 -11.50 5.39
CA PRO A 166 -12.39 -11.64 4.18
C PRO A 166 -12.07 -13.09 3.82
N TRP A 167 -11.91 -13.99 4.80
CA TRP A 167 -11.53 -15.39 4.58
C TRP A 167 -12.70 -16.32 4.21
N SER A 168 -13.96 -15.93 4.35
CA SER A 168 -15.13 -16.73 3.91
C SER A 168 -15.77 -16.23 2.62
N LEU A 169 -15.39 -15.02 2.16
CA LEU A 169 -15.96 -14.43 0.94
C LEU A 169 -15.52 -15.16 -0.32
N GLY A 170 -16.38 -16.02 -0.87
CA GLY A 170 -16.15 -16.72 -2.13
C GLY A 170 -15.83 -15.79 -3.31
N PRO A 171 -15.24 -16.31 -4.41
CA PRO A 171 -14.92 -15.49 -5.58
C PRO A 171 -16.19 -14.87 -6.19
N ARG A 172 -16.07 -13.63 -6.70
CA ARG A 172 -17.20 -12.90 -7.31
C ARG A 172 -17.82 -13.74 -8.45
N LYS A 173 -19.12 -14.04 -8.37
CA LYS A 173 -19.85 -14.72 -9.47
C LYS A 173 -19.84 -13.81 -10.71
N ARG A 174 -19.35 -14.34 -11.83
CA ARG A 174 -19.10 -13.60 -13.08
C ARG A 174 -20.38 -13.43 -13.90
N SER A 175 -20.61 -12.25 -14.46
CA SER A 175 -21.41 -12.08 -15.67
C SER A 175 -20.46 -11.99 -16.88
N GLY A 176 -20.14 -13.13 -17.51
CA GLY A 176 -19.33 -13.08 -18.75
C GLY A 176 -18.58 -14.38 -19.09
N ARG A 177 -18.73 -14.79 -20.36
CA ARG A 177 -18.22 -16.02 -20.97
C ARG A 177 -16.69 -15.98 -21.08
N ARG A 178 -16.01 -16.90 -20.40
CA ARG A 178 -14.54 -17.02 -20.35
C ARG A 178 -14.00 -17.49 -21.71
N HIS A 179 -13.32 -16.61 -22.47
CA HIS A 179 -12.58 -17.02 -23.66
C HIS A 179 -11.22 -17.59 -23.23
N GLN A 180 -10.98 -18.87 -23.48
CA GLN A 180 -9.66 -19.47 -23.29
C GLN A 180 -8.82 -19.18 -24.54
N PRO A 181 -7.69 -18.45 -24.44
CA PRO A 181 -6.83 -18.23 -25.59
C PRO A 181 -6.19 -19.56 -26.01
N SER A 182 -6.21 -19.80 -27.33
CA SER A 182 -5.59 -20.94 -27.99
C SER A 182 -4.07 -20.94 -27.77
N LEU A 183 -3.44 -22.12 -27.71
CA LEU A 183 -1.98 -22.27 -27.66
C LEU A 183 -1.26 -21.55 -28.82
N PHE A 184 -1.94 -21.40 -29.97
CA PHE A 184 -1.41 -20.68 -31.13
C PHE A 184 -1.30 -19.16 -30.91
N ASP A 185 -2.15 -18.55 -30.07
CA ASP A 185 -2.05 -17.12 -29.73
C ASP A 185 -0.82 -16.79 -28.86
N ARG A 186 -0.29 -17.79 -28.14
CA ARG A 186 0.91 -17.62 -27.31
C ARG A 186 2.20 -17.61 -28.15
N VAL A 187 2.25 -18.42 -29.21
CA VAL A 187 3.44 -18.55 -30.07
C VAL A 187 3.61 -17.33 -30.99
N GLY A 188 2.51 -16.75 -31.49
CA GLY A 188 2.56 -15.52 -32.29
C GLY A 188 3.02 -14.28 -31.50
N ARG A 189 2.65 -14.20 -30.21
CA ARG A 189 3.03 -13.09 -29.33
C ARG A 189 4.51 -13.09 -28.94
N THR A 190 5.12 -14.27 -28.76
CA THR A 190 6.53 -14.40 -28.38
C THR A 190 7.50 -13.91 -29.46
N ALA A 191 7.16 -14.08 -30.75
CA ALA A 191 7.99 -13.60 -31.85
C ALA A 191 7.98 -12.06 -31.99
N GLY A 192 6.81 -11.42 -31.76
CA GLY A 192 6.69 -9.95 -31.79
C GLY A 192 7.34 -9.25 -30.60
N SER A 193 7.34 -9.87 -29.41
CA SER A 193 7.95 -9.31 -28.20
C SER A 193 9.49 -9.28 -28.23
N ALA A 194 10.13 -10.18 -28.99
CA ALA A 194 11.59 -10.20 -29.12
C ALA A 194 12.11 -8.96 -29.88
N LEU A 195 11.36 -8.48 -30.88
CA LEU A 195 11.68 -7.25 -31.61
C LEU A 195 11.52 -5.98 -30.75
N ALA A 196 10.61 -5.99 -29.78
CA ALA A 196 10.40 -4.87 -28.85
C ALA A 196 11.54 -4.68 -27.83
N LEU A 197 12.35 -5.72 -27.60
CA LEU A 197 13.54 -5.71 -26.75
C LEU A 197 14.84 -5.44 -27.55
N ALA A 198 14.74 -5.09 -28.84
CA ALA A 198 15.90 -4.79 -29.66
C ALA A 198 16.72 -3.61 -29.09
N PRO A 199 18.06 -3.65 -29.19
CA PRO A 199 18.94 -2.60 -28.67
C PRO A 199 18.62 -1.18 -29.19
N SER A 200 18.04 -1.08 -30.40
CA SER A 200 17.62 0.18 -31.02
C SER A 200 16.40 0.79 -30.33
N THR A 201 15.39 -0.01 -29.98
CA THR A 201 14.21 0.43 -29.24
C THR A 201 14.59 0.88 -27.83
N LEU A 202 15.54 0.18 -27.20
CA LEU A 202 16.08 0.54 -25.88
C LEU A 202 16.88 1.85 -25.93
N LYS A 203 17.64 2.09 -27.00
CA LYS A 203 18.36 3.35 -27.23
C LYS A 203 17.41 4.52 -27.46
N LEU A 204 16.32 4.33 -28.21
CA LEU A 204 15.31 5.36 -28.45
C LEU A 204 14.52 5.69 -27.18
N ALA A 205 14.11 4.68 -26.41
CA ALA A 205 13.48 4.90 -25.10
C ALA A 205 14.43 5.63 -24.15
N ARG A 206 15.72 5.24 -24.12
CA ARG A 206 16.75 5.91 -23.30
C ARG A 206 17.03 7.33 -23.77
N ALA A 207 17.04 7.61 -25.07
CA ALA A 207 17.21 8.94 -25.63
C ALA A 207 16.02 9.84 -25.28
N ALA A 208 14.79 9.36 -25.48
CA ALA A 208 13.58 10.08 -25.04
C ALA A 208 13.57 10.33 -23.52
N LEU A 209 14.03 9.35 -22.73
CA LEU A 209 14.12 9.46 -21.27
C LEU A 209 15.19 10.46 -20.80
N LEU A 210 16.32 10.54 -21.53
CA LEU A 210 17.44 11.44 -21.22
C LEU A 210 17.24 12.86 -21.77
N GLU A 211 16.57 13.01 -22.91
CA GLU A 211 16.34 14.31 -23.57
C GLU A 211 15.17 15.10 -22.96
N GLN A 212 14.19 14.43 -22.31
CA GLN A 212 12.97 15.09 -21.79
C GLN A 212 12.99 15.51 -20.31
N GLN A 213 14.15 15.74 -19.68
CA GLN A 213 14.25 16.14 -18.25
C GLN A 213 13.44 15.26 -17.25
N LEU A 214 13.08 14.03 -17.63
CA LEU A 214 12.29 13.16 -16.80
C LEU A 214 13.04 12.80 -15.52
N THR A 215 12.30 12.55 -14.44
CA THR A 215 12.88 12.06 -13.19
C THR A 215 13.39 10.65 -13.40
N LEU A 216 14.69 10.53 -13.63
CA LEU A 216 15.34 9.25 -13.91
C LEU A 216 15.55 8.43 -12.64
N PRO A 217 15.37 7.10 -12.70
CA PRO A 217 15.77 6.22 -11.61
C PRO A 217 17.27 6.37 -11.32
N PHE A 218 17.66 6.19 -10.06
CA PHE A 218 19.04 6.27 -9.55
C PHE A 218 19.67 7.67 -9.52
N ARG A 219 18.85 8.71 -9.59
CA ARG A 219 19.28 10.10 -9.35
C ARG A 219 18.74 10.69 -8.04
N ALA A 220 18.00 9.90 -7.27
CA ALA A 220 17.48 10.34 -5.99
C ALA A 220 18.63 10.67 -5.02
N PRO A 221 18.51 11.74 -4.21
CA PRO A 221 19.52 12.07 -3.22
C PRO A 221 19.64 10.98 -2.16
N ARG A 222 20.80 10.88 -1.51
CA ARG A 222 20.89 10.11 -0.27
C ARG A 222 20.09 10.83 0.81
N SER A 223 19.31 10.06 1.56
CA SER A 223 18.47 10.57 2.64
C SER A 223 18.44 9.56 3.79
N MET A 224 18.05 10.03 4.99
CA MET A 224 17.80 9.15 6.14
C MET A 224 16.74 8.08 5.87
N PHE A 225 15.92 8.23 4.83
CA PHE A 225 14.95 7.22 4.41
C PHE A 225 15.58 6.05 3.64
N ASN A 226 16.80 6.18 3.12
CA ASN A 226 17.41 5.17 2.24
C ASN A 226 18.57 4.42 2.91
N VAL A 227 18.33 4.00 4.15
CA VAL A 227 19.30 3.30 5.00
C VAL A 227 18.87 1.87 5.29
N ARG A 228 19.76 1.10 5.93
CA ARG A 228 19.38 -0.19 6.51
C ARG A 228 18.41 -0.02 7.67
N ILE A 229 17.40 -0.88 7.74
CA ILE A 229 16.37 -0.83 8.77
C ILE A 229 16.45 -2.02 9.73
N GLY A 230 15.80 -1.89 10.88
CA GLY A 230 15.53 -3.02 11.78
C GLY A 230 14.07 -3.45 11.69
N GLY A 231 13.71 -4.57 12.32
CA GLY A 231 12.36 -5.15 12.28
C GLY A 231 11.28 -4.37 13.04
N ALA A 232 11.65 -3.46 13.94
CA ALA A 232 10.69 -2.66 14.69
C ALA A 232 10.02 -1.61 13.80
N ARG A 233 8.68 -1.57 13.82
CA ARG A 233 7.87 -0.64 13.05
C ARG A 233 7.29 0.46 13.94
N ARG A 234 7.01 1.60 13.33
CA ARG A 234 6.15 2.67 13.86
C ARG A 234 5.07 2.90 12.82
N VAL A 235 3.83 2.90 13.27
CA VAL A 235 2.64 3.19 12.47
C VAL A 235 2.09 4.54 12.93
N ALA A 236 1.74 5.38 11.97
CA ALA A 236 1.00 6.61 12.18
C ALA A 236 -0.13 6.66 11.15
N ALA A 237 -1.33 7.03 11.57
CA ALA A 237 -2.47 7.07 10.66
C ALA A 237 -3.40 8.22 11.02
N GLN A 238 -4.01 8.83 10.00
CA GLN A 238 -4.98 9.91 10.16
C GLN A 238 -5.85 10.06 8.91
N SER A 239 -7.09 10.49 9.12
CA SER A 239 -8.05 10.83 8.06
C SER A 239 -8.02 12.33 7.77
N TYR A 240 -8.17 12.70 6.49
CA TYR A 240 -8.31 14.08 6.04
C TYR A 240 -9.56 14.19 5.16
N SER A 241 -10.28 15.31 5.27
CA SER A 241 -11.50 15.54 4.50
C SER A 241 -11.21 15.54 3.00
N LEU A 242 -11.91 14.68 2.27
CA LEU A 242 -11.87 14.62 0.81
C LEU A 242 -12.47 15.89 0.20
N GLU A 243 -13.40 16.55 0.88
CA GLU A 243 -13.95 17.85 0.46
C GLU A 243 -12.86 18.92 0.40
N ARG A 244 -12.08 19.09 1.47
CA ARG A 244 -10.95 20.04 1.53
C ARG A 244 -9.96 19.78 0.38
N ILE A 245 -9.63 18.51 0.14
CA ILE A 245 -8.72 18.10 -0.94
C ILE A 245 -9.32 18.38 -2.33
N LYS A 246 -10.62 18.14 -2.52
CA LYS A 246 -11.33 18.48 -3.77
C LYS A 246 -11.40 19.99 -3.99
N ALA A 247 -11.54 20.78 -2.93
CA ALA A 247 -11.53 22.24 -3.00
C ALA A 247 -10.16 22.77 -3.46
N ILE A 248 -9.07 22.29 -2.85
CA ILE A 248 -7.69 22.61 -3.29
C ILE A 248 -7.54 22.25 -4.77
N LYS A 249 -7.86 21.00 -5.14
CA LYS A 249 -7.79 20.50 -6.52
C LYS A 249 -8.52 21.44 -7.50
N ALA A 250 -9.73 21.88 -7.16
CA ALA A 250 -10.52 22.75 -8.02
C ALA A 250 -9.90 24.15 -8.17
N ALA A 251 -9.42 24.73 -7.06
CA ALA A 251 -8.82 26.06 -7.05
C ALA A 251 -7.45 26.12 -7.75
N THR A 252 -6.65 25.06 -7.67
CA THR A 252 -5.30 25.01 -8.26
C THR A 252 -5.27 24.39 -9.66
N GLY A 253 -6.38 23.84 -10.15
CA GLY A 253 -6.44 23.15 -11.44
C GLY A 253 -5.65 21.85 -11.50
N THR A 254 -5.33 21.24 -10.35
CA THR A 254 -4.54 20.00 -10.27
C THR A 254 -5.44 18.75 -10.13
N THR A 255 -4.85 17.58 -9.90
CA THR A 255 -5.57 16.34 -9.58
C THR A 255 -5.51 16.02 -8.08
N ILE A 256 -6.37 15.11 -7.61
CA ILE A 256 -6.34 14.63 -6.20
C ILE A 256 -4.96 14.03 -5.87
N ASN A 257 -4.38 13.26 -6.80
CA ASN A 257 -3.05 12.67 -6.59
C ASN A 257 -1.96 13.73 -6.47
N ASP A 258 -2.06 14.84 -7.20
CA ASP A 258 -1.09 15.94 -7.09
C ASP A 258 -1.18 16.60 -5.70
N VAL A 259 -2.39 16.80 -5.18
CA VAL A 259 -2.60 17.33 -3.82
C VAL A 259 -2.06 16.36 -2.75
N ILE A 260 -2.33 15.05 -2.87
CA ILE A 260 -1.77 14.03 -1.95
C ILE A 260 -0.24 14.05 -1.96
N LEU A 261 0.37 14.11 -3.15
CA LEU A 261 1.82 14.17 -3.30
C LEU A 261 2.39 15.48 -2.74
N ALA A 262 1.73 16.62 -2.95
CA ALA A 262 2.15 17.91 -2.41
C ALA A 262 2.03 17.99 -0.88
N MET A 263 0.95 17.47 -0.30
CA MET A 263 0.81 17.29 1.15
C MET A 263 1.95 16.43 1.70
N SER A 264 2.19 15.28 1.08
CA SER A 264 3.26 14.36 1.48
C SER A 264 4.64 14.99 1.36
N ALA A 265 4.89 15.74 0.28
CA ALA A 265 6.16 16.44 0.05
C ALA A 265 6.40 17.54 1.10
N GLY A 266 5.39 18.36 1.41
CA GLY A 266 5.46 19.35 2.48
C GLY A 266 5.73 18.70 3.84
N ALA A 267 5.05 17.59 4.13
CA ALA A 267 5.23 16.86 5.37
C ALA A 267 6.63 16.23 5.50
N LEU A 268 7.13 15.63 4.43
CA LEU A 268 8.48 15.05 4.37
C LEU A 268 9.56 16.13 4.49
N ARG A 269 9.39 17.26 3.81
CA ARG A 269 10.30 18.41 3.91
C ARG A 269 10.38 18.91 5.35
N ALA A 270 9.24 19.22 5.97
CA ALA A 270 9.20 19.72 7.34
C ALA A 270 9.79 18.71 8.34
N TYR A 271 9.46 17.43 8.19
CA TYR A 271 10.04 16.38 9.03
C TYR A 271 11.56 16.27 8.85
N LEU A 272 12.08 16.33 7.62
CA LEU A 272 13.52 16.28 7.38
C LEU A 272 14.25 17.52 7.89
N LEU A 273 13.62 18.70 7.86
CA LEU A 273 14.15 19.92 8.48
C LEU A 273 14.21 19.77 10.01
N ASP A 274 13.16 19.26 10.65
CA ASP A 274 13.15 18.96 12.09
C ASP A 274 14.26 17.99 12.50
N GLN A 275 14.66 17.09 11.59
CA GLN A 275 15.76 16.14 11.80
C GLN A 275 17.15 16.67 11.37
N ASN A 276 17.23 17.90 10.85
CA ASN A 276 18.44 18.45 10.22
C ASN A 276 19.03 17.52 9.14
N ALA A 277 18.17 16.92 8.34
CA ALA A 277 18.49 15.85 7.39
C ALA A 277 17.88 16.07 5.99
N LEU A 278 17.38 17.27 5.68
CA LEU A 278 16.88 17.61 4.36
C LEU A 278 18.05 17.66 3.35
N PRO A 279 18.05 16.86 2.27
CA PRO A 279 19.05 16.97 1.22
C PRO A 279 18.89 18.26 0.40
N ASP A 280 19.98 18.75 -0.19
CA ASP A 280 19.95 19.92 -1.10
C ASP A 280 19.12 19.65 -2.37
N ALA A 281 19.13 18.42 -2.86
CA ALA A 281 18.33 17.99 -4.00
C ALA A 281 16.97 17.44 -3.55
N PRO A 282 15.91 17.54 -4.39
CA PRO A 282 14.60 17.07 -4.02
C PRO A 282 14.53 15.55 -3.85
N LEU A 283 13.64 15.10 -2.97
CA LEU A 283 13.27 13.69 -2.88
C LEU A 283 12.54 13.23 -4.15
N THR A 284 12.77 11.99 -4.55
CA THR A 284 12.02 11.29 -5.59
C THR A 284 11.05 10.29 -4.95
N ALA A 285 9.76 10.35 -5.30
CA ALA A 285 8.79 9.32 -4.94
C ALA A 285 8.58 8.31 -6.08
N MET A 286 8.46 7.03 -5.74
CA MET A 286 7.83 6.05 -6.61
C MET A 286 6.31 6.04 -6.33
N VAL A 287 5.52 6.21 -7.40
CA VAL A 287 4.06 6.29 -7.34
C VAL A 287 3.46 5.15 -8.16
N PRO A 288 2.96 4.09 -7.51
CA PRO A 288 2.24 3.02 -8.19
C PRO A 288 0.92 3.52 -8.80
N VAL A 289 0.57 3.00 -9.96
CA VAL A 289 -0.72 3.24 -10.63
C VAL A 289 -1.31 1.93 -11.15
N ASN A 290 -2.64 1.86 -11.16
CA ASN A 290 -3.33 0.72 -11.76
C ASN A 290 -3.26 0.82 -13.29
N LEU A 291 -2.69 -0.19 -13.95
CA LEU A 291 -2.72 -0.31 -15.41
C LEU A 291 -3.95 -1.06 -15.92
N ARG A 292 -4.81 -1.52 -15.01
CA ARG A 292 -6.01 -2.26 -15.35
C ARG A 292 -6.97 -1.33 -16.10
N LYS A 293 -7.34 -1.72 -17.32
CA LYS A 293 -8.63 -1.33 -17.90
C LYS A 293 -9.69 -2.17 -17.19
N ASP A 294 -10.88 -1.60 -16.97
CA ASP A 294 -11.96 -2.24 -16.17
C ASP A 294 -12.39 -3.64 -16.68
N ASP A 295 -11.95 -4.06 -17.88
CA ASP A 295 -12.26 -5.34 -18.53
C ASP A 295 -11.13 -6.41 -18.54
N ASP A 296 -9.90 -6.17 -18.03
CA ASP A 296 -8.82 -7.17 -18.08
C ASP A 296 -8.75 -8.04 -16.81
N ASP A 297 -9.46 -9.17 -16.86
CA ASP A 297 -9.73 -10.11 -15.75
C ASP A 297 -8.65 -11.19 -15.53
N ARG A 298 -7.41 -10.94 -15.99
CA ARG A 298 -6.27 -11.84 -15.72
C ARG A 298 -5.71 -11.55 -14.34
N GLY A 299 -5.79 -12.53 -13.44
CA GLY A 299 -5.07 -12.48 -12.16
C GLY A 299 -3.58 -12.24 -12.41
N GLY A 300 -3.03 -11.20 -11.77
CA GLY A 300 -1.65 -10.75 -11.92
C GLY A 300 -1.46 -9.28 -11.49
N ASN A 301 -0.25 -8.96 -11.04
CA ASN A 301 0.18 -7.62 -10.63
C ASN A 301 0.41 -6.70 -11.84
N ASN A 302 -0.65 -6.31 -12.55
CA ASN A 302 -0.57 -5.27 -13.60
C ASN A 302 -0.53 -3.87 -12.97
N VAL A 303 0.60 -3.57 -12.32
CA VAL A 303 0.88 -2.31 -11.62
C VAL A 303 1.91 -1.53 -12.42
N GLY A 304 1.56 -0.30 -12.76
CA GLY A 304 2.44 0.69 -13.37
C GLY A 304 3.15 1.45 -12.28
N THR A 305 4.33 2.00 -12.55
CA THR A 305 5.00 2.88 -11.58
C THR A 305 5.58 4.11 -12.26
N PHE A 306 5.38 5.25 -11.63
CA PHE A 306 5.96 6.53 -12.01
C PHE A 306 7.00 6.96 -10.99
N LEU A 307 8.00 7.72 -11.44
CA LEU A 307 8.88 8.46 -10.55
C LEU A 307 8.46 9.92 -10.57
N CYS A 308 8.38 10.53 -9.40
CA CYS A 308 7.92 11.89 -9.21
C CYS A 308 8.96 12.68 -8.43
N ASN A 309 9.34 13.84 -8.95
CA ASN A 309 10.06 14.84 -8.19
C ASN A 309 9.11 15.46 -7.16
N LEU A 310 9.42 15.32 -5.86
CA LEU A 310 8.61 15.87 -4.78
C LEU A 310 8.91 17.35 -4.48
N ALA A 311 9.90 17.96 -5.16
CA ALA A 311 10.28 19.36 -5.01
C ALA A 311 10.47 19.77 -3.53
N THR A 312 11.05 18.87 -2.72
CA THR A 312 11.25 19.08 -1.28
C THR A 312 12.36 20.08 -0.98
N ASP A 313 13.17 20.43 -1.96
CA ASP A 313 14.14 21.52 -1.94
C ASP A 313 13.46 22.90 -1.98
N LEU A 314 12.22 22.99 -2.49
CA LEU A 314 11.46 24.23 -2.55
C LEU A 314 10.69 24.53 -1.26
N ASP A 315 10.92 25.73 -0.72
CA ASP A 315 10.23 26.28 0.46
C ASP A 315 8.77 26.63 0.14
N ASP A 316 8.55 27.25 -1.02
CA ASP A 316 7.26 27.77 -1.47
C ASP A 316 6.27 26.63 -1.83
N PRO A 317 5.13 26.50 -1.13
CA PRO A 317 4.16 25.44 -1.38
C PRO A 317 3.51 25.52 -2.77
N ALA A 318 3.36 26.71 -3.36
CA ALA A 318 2.78 26.87 -4.69
C ALA A 318 3.73 26.33 -5.77
N LYS A 319 5.01 26.72 -5.71
CA LYS A 319 6.03 26.20 -6.64
C LYS A 319 6.24 24.70 -6.47
N ARG A 320 6.15 24.20 -5.24
CA ARG A 320 6.22 22.76 -4.97
C ARG A 320 5.06 22.01 -5.61
N LEU A 321 3.82 22.47 -5.45
CA LEU A 321 2.65 21.88 -6.10
C LEU A 321 2.76 21.91 -7.64
N GLU A 322 3.15 23.04 -8.21
CA GLU A 322 3.33 23.20 -9.65
C GLU A 322 4.36 22.20 -10.20
N THR A 323 5.52 22.12 -9.56
CA THR A 323 6.62 21.21 -9.96
C THR A 323 6.19 19.75 -9.86
N ILE A 324 5.51 19.36 -8.78
CA ILE A 324 4.99 17.99 -8.59
C ILE A 324 3.97 17.64 -9.67
N SER A 325 3.01 18.54 -9.93
CA SER A 325 1.97 18.32 -10.94
C SER A 325 2.55 18.22 -12.35
N ALA A 326 3.53 19.06 -12.69
CA ALA A 326 4.27 18.97 -13.95
C ALA A 326 5.04 17.64 -14.08
N SER A 327 5.80 17.27 -13.05
CA SER A 327 6.59 16.01 -13.02
C SER A 327 5.72 14.77 -13.25
N ILE A 328 4.55 14.70 -12.61
CA ILE A 328 3.62 13.59 -12.79
C ILE A 328 2.94 13.61 -14.17
N ARG A 329 2.55 14.79 -14.66
CA ARG A 329 1.90 14.92 -15.97
C ARG A 329 2.83 14.47 -17.09
N GLU A 330 4.07 14.95 -17.10
CA GLU A 330 5.09 14.59 -18.10
C GLU A 330 5.43 13.10 -18.04
N THR A 331 5.63 12.56 -16.83
CA THR A 331 5.91 11.13 -16.65
C THR A 331 4.76 10.25 -17.15
N LYS A 332 3.50 10.63 -16.88
CA LYS A 332 2.32 9.93 -17.39
C LYS A 332 2.23 10.00 -18.91
N GLU A 333 2.43 11.17 -19.49
CA GLU A 333 2.36 11.38 -20.94
C GLU A 333 3.34 10.45 -21.66
N VAL A 334 4.59 10.44 -21.23
CA VAL A 334 5.63 9.57 -21.79
C VAL A 334 5.31 8.10 -21.58
N PHE A 335 4.91 7.71 -20.36
CA PHE A 335 4.61 6.32 -20.06
C PHE A 335 3.47 5.76 -20.92
N TRP A 336 2.40 6.54 -21.12
CA TRP A 336 1.24 6.08 -21.90
C TRP A 336 1.48 6.06 -23.41
N GLN A 337 2.51 6.75 -23.90
CA GLN A 337 2.98 6.63 -25.29
C GLN A 337 3.79 5.34 -25.53
N LEU A 338 4.33 4.72 -24.48
CA LEU A 338 5.08 3.46 -24.61
C LEU A 338 4.16 2.28 -24.97
N PRO A 339 4.62 1.31 -25.78
CA PRO A 339 3.95 0.03 -25.96
C PRO A 339 3.74 -0.71 -24.62
N PRO A 340 2.66 -1.51 -24.44
CA PRO A 340 2.35 -2.17 -23.17
C PRO A 340 3.47 -3.04 -22.58
N VAL A 341 4.25 -3.72 -23.43
CA VAL A 341 5.41 -4.52 -22.98
C VAL A 341 6.49 -3.64 -22.34
N GLN A 342 6.71 -2.45 -22.87
CA GLN A 342 7.68 -1.50 -22.35
C GLN A 342 7.18 -0.83 -21.07
N GLN A 343 5.89 -0.53 -20.97
CA GLN A 343 5.25 -0.08 -19.73
C GLN A 343 5.47 -1.09 -18.58
N LEU A 344 5.24 -2.37 -18.86
CA LEU A 344 5.47 -3.45 -17.90
C LEU A 344 6.96 -3.59 -17.55
N ALA A 345 7.86 -3.53 -18.55
CA ALA A 345 9.30 -3.63 -18.32
C ALA A 345 9.84 -2.46 -17.46
N LEU A 346 9.44 -1.22 -17.76
CA LEU A 346 9.78 -0.04 -16.98
C LEU A 346 9.24 -0.15 -15.55
N SER A 347 8.00 -0.61 -15.40
CA SER A 347 7.39 -0.78 -14.08
C SER A 347 8.09 -1.87 -13.27
N ALA A 348 8.42 -3.00 -13.88
CA ALA A 348 9.19 -4.07 -13.27
C ALA A 348 10.59 -3.61 -12.87
N PHE A 349 11.23 -2.74 -13.66
CA PHE A 349 12.53 -2.15 -13.34
C PHE A 349 12.48 -1.27 -12.10
N ASN A 350 11.49 -0.37 -12.01
CA ASN A 350 11.30 0.50 -10.83
C ASN A 350 10.96 -0.33 -9.58
N ILE A 351 10.03 -1.29 -9.68
CA ILE A 351 9.68 -2.20 -8.58
C ILE A 351 10.90 -3.02 -8.15
N GLY A 352 11.69 -3.52 -9.11
CA GLY A 352 12.93 -4.24 -8.85
C GLY A 352 13.93 -3.42 -8.03
N GLY A 353 13.94 -2.09 -8.20
CA GLY A 353 14.74 -1.15 -7.42
C GLY A 353 14.47 -1.21 -5.90
N LEU A 354 13.26 -1.60 -5.47
CA LEU A 354 12.94 -1.82 -4.04
C LEU A 354 13.80 -2.91 -3.39
N PHE A 355 14.23 -3.88 -4.19
CA PHE A 355 14.99 -5.05 -3.71
C PHE A 355 16.50 -4.86 -3.83
N PHE A 356 16.98 -3.76 -4.42
CA PHE A 356 18.42 -3.50 -4.53
C PHE A 356 19.07 -3.24 -3.17
N GLY A 357 18.31 -2.77 -2.18
CA GLY A 357 18.78 -2.65 -0.80
C GLY A 357 19.20 -3.98 -0.17
N LEU A 358 18.68 -5.11 -0.67
CA LEU A 358 19.05 -6.45 -0.23
C LEU A 358 20.42 -6.89 -0.79
N ILE A 359 20.95 -6.21 -1.81
CA ILE A 359 22.25 -6.52 -2.39
C ILE A 359 23.36 -5.98 -1.46
N PRO A 360 24.28 -6.84 -0.98
CA PRO A 360 25.36 -6.41 -0.10
C PRO A 360 26.17 -5.25 -0.69
N GLY A 361 26.34 -4.18 0.09
CA GLY A 361 27.13 -2.99 -0.27
C GLY A 361 26.42 -1.95 -1.13
N TYR A 362 25.24 -2.24 -1.70
CA TYR A 362 24.55 -1.33 -2.62
C TYR A 362 24.19 0.02 -1.96
N LEU A 363 23.58 -0.02 -0.77
CA LEU A 363 23.16 1.19 -0.04
C LEU A 363 24.31 2.15 0.29
N SER A 364 25.54 1.67 0.37
CA SER A 364 26.72 2.49 0.66
C SER A 364 27.37 3.08 -0.59
N ALA A 365 27.20 2.43 -1.75
CA ALA A 365 27.92 2.75 -2.98
C ALA A 365 27.08 3.48 -4.04
N GLY A 366 25.76 3.20 -4.10
CA GLY A 366 24.87 3.77 -5.11
C GLY A 366 24.11 5.02 -4.66
N SER A 367 23.48 5.68 -5.63
CA SER A 367 22.33 6.56 -5.39
C SER A 367 21.06 5.71 -5.32
N PRO A 368 20.12 5.98 -4.40
CA PRO A 368 18.86 5.26 -4.35
C PRO A 368 18.07 5.37 -5.67
N PRO A 369 17.30 4.35 -6.07
CA PRO A 369 16.41 4.45 -7.22
C PRO A 369 15.37 5.58 -7.05
N PHE A 370 14.84 5.70 -5.84
CA PHE A 370 13.92 6.72 -5.34
C PHE A 370 14.00 6.75 -3.81
N ASN A 371 13.50 7.81 -3.17
CA ASN A 371 13.60 7.99 -1.72
C ASN A 371 12.48 7.30 -0.94
N ILE A 372 11.27 7.31 -1.49
CA ILE A 372 10.05 6.88 -0.80
C ILE A 372 9.03 6.33 -1.78
N VAL A 373 8.16 5.44 -1.30
CA VAL A 373 6.96 5.01 -2.03
C VAL A 373 5.74 5.75 -1.47
N ILE A 374 4.98 6.38 -2.36
CA ILE A 374 3.70 7.01 -2.04
C ILE A 374 2.63 6.39 -2.92
N SER A 375 1.71 5.65 -2.32
CA SER A 375 0.66 4.93 -3.03
C SER A 375 -0.71 5.49 -2.68
N ASN A 376 -1.55 5.71 -3.69
CA ASN A 376 -2.97 6.01 -3.50
C ASN A 376 -3.80 4.85 -4.06
N VAL A 377 -4.37 4.05 -3.18
CA VAL A 377 -5.23 2.92 -3.54
C VAL A 377 -6.67 3.38 -3.50
N SER A 378 -7.20 3.74 -4.67
CA SER A 378 -8.63 3.98 -4.82
C SER A 378 -9.38 2.67 -4.98
N THR A 379 -10.44 2.52 -4.19
CA THR A 379 -11.35 1.39 -4.31
C THR A 379 -12.60 1.70 -5.12
N GLY A 380 -12.76 2.96 -5.54
CA GLY A 380 -13.87 3.43 -6.37
C GLY A 380 -15.21 3.56 -5.64
N ASN A 381 -15.28 3.24 -4.35
CA ASN A 381 -16.49 3.39 -3.55
C ASN A 381 -16.47 4.71 -2.75
N SER A 382 -17.49 5.54 -2.92
CA SER A 382 -17.69 6.79 -2.18
C SER A 382 -18.70 6.67 -1.05
N ASP A 383 -19.37 5.52 -0.90
CA ASP A 383 -20.43 5.34 0.08
C ASP A 383 -19.85 5.12 1.49
N HIS A 384 -20.61 5.51 2.51
CA HIS A 384 -20.34 5.04 3.86
C HIS A 384 -20.54 3.53 3.92
N LEU A 385 -19.55 2.85 4.48
CA LEU A 385 -19.54 1.41 4.62
C LEU A 385 -19.81 1.00 6.06
N TYR A 386 -20.49 -0.14 6.20
CA TYR A 386 -20.89 -0.71 7.48
C TYR A 386 -20.50 -2.19 7.53
N TRP A 387 -20.29 -2.68 8.75
CA TRP A 387 -20.05 -4.08 9.02
C TRP A 387 -20.83 -4.48 10.28
N ARG A 388 -21.80 -5.38 10.13
CA ARG A 388 -22.73 -5.75 11.21
C ARG A 388 -23.35 -4.51 11.87
N GLY A 389 -23.86 -3.59 11.05
CA GLY A 389 -24.39 -2.28 11.45
C GLY A 389 -23.36 -1.24 11.94
N ALA A 390 -22.11 -1.62 12.26
CA ALA A 390 -21.10 -0.67 12.71
C ALA A 390 -20.51 0.13 11.53
N ARG A 391 -20.49 1.46 11.65
CA ARG A 391 -20.00 2.38 10.60
C ARG A 391 -18.48 2.32 10.52
N LEU A 392 -17.94 2.14 9.31
CA LEU A 392 -16.50 2.23 9.04
C LEU A 392 -16.06 3.70 9.08
N ASP A 393 -15.47 4.10 10.20
CA ASP A 393 -15.03 5.48 10.45
C ASP A 393 -13.61 5.74 9.90
N GLY A 394 -12.77 4.71 9.83
CA GLY A 394 -11.43 4.80 9.24
C GLY A 394 -10.94 3.47 8.67
N ASN A 395 -10.14 3.52 7.61
CA ASN A 395 -9.56 2.37 6.92
C ASN A 395 -8.13 2.69 6.49
N TYR A 396 -7.17 2.46 7.39
CA TYR A 396 -5.78 2.88 7.21
C TYR A 396 -4.91 1.75 6.66
N PRO A 397 -4.41 1.83 5.40
CA PRO A 397 -3.56 0.81 4.82
C PRO A 397 -2.14 0.88 5.40
N LEU A 398 -1.60 -0.27 5.80
CA LEU A 398 -0.26 -0.40 6.37
C LEU A 398 0.64 -1.19 5.40
N SER A 399 1.60 -0.49 4.79
CA SER A 399 2.49 -1.03 3.77
C SER A 399 3.87 -1.43 4.33
N ILE A 400 4.77 -1.90 3.48
CA ILE A 400 6.04 -2.54 3.84
C ILE A 400 7.22 -1.55 3.74
N PRO A 401 7.94 -1.28 4.85
CA PRO A 401 9.29 -0.71 4.81
C PRO A 401 10.33 -1.78 4.50
N LEU A 402 11.33 -1.39 3.71
CA LEU A 402 12.44 -2.24 3.25
C LEU A 402 13.79 -1.55 3.49
N ASP A 403 14.87 -2.32 3.37
CA ASP A 403 16.21 -1.74 3.31
C ASP A 403 16.29 -0.75 2.14
N GLY A 404 16.74 0.47 2.43
CA GLY A 404 16.71 1.55 1.45
C GLY A 404 15.35 2.23 1.27
N GLN A 405 14.29 1.81 1.96
CA GLN A 405 12.96 2.43 1.96
C GLN A 405 12.37 2.40 3.39
N ALA A 406 12.93 3.22 4.26
CA ALA A 406 12.65 3.17 5.70
C ALA A 406 11.28 3.73 6.11
N VAL A 407 10.55 4.36 5.19
CA VAL A 407 9.18 4.86 5.36
C VAL A 407 8.37 4.62 4.10
N ASN A 408 7.09 4.34 4.27
CA ASN A 408 6.10 4.20 3.21
C ASN A 408 4.86 5.02 3.58
N ILE A 409 4.27 5.71 2.60
CA ILE A 409 2.99 6.42 2.74
C ILE A 409 1.99 5.74 1.82
N THR A 410 0.88 5.25 2.38
CA THR A 410 -0.22 4.69 1.62
C THR A 410 -1.51 5.41 1.98
N VAL A 411 -2.31 5.74 0.97
CA VAL A 411 -3.56 6.48 1.11
C VAL A 411 -4.68 5.66 0.49
N THR A 412 -5.87 5.70 1.09
CA THR A 412 -7.08 5.17 0.47
C THR A 412 -8.28 6.08 0.74
N ASN A 413 -9.31 5.96 -0.08
CA ASN A 413 -10.59 6.62 0.14
C ASN A 413 -11.43 5.83 1.16
N ASN A 414 -12.10 6.58 2.05
CA ASN A 414 -13.13 6.08 2.94
C ASN A 414 -14.27 7.10 3.00
N ALA A 415 -15.32 6.89 2.20
CA ALA A 415 -16.42 7.83 2.01
C ALA A 415 -15.93 9.28 1.79
N ASP A 416 -16.18 10.15 2.76
CA ASP A 416 -15.83 11.57 2.72
C ASP A 416 -14.38 11.89 3.12
N ASN A 417 -13.57 10.86 3.41
CA ASN A 417 -12.20 11.00 3.89
C ASN A 417 -11.18 10.34 2.96
N LEU A 418 -9.96 10.87 3.00
CA LEU A 418 -8.75 10.15 2.61
C LEU A 418 -7.99 9.72 3.87
N ASP A 419 -7.79 8.41 3.98
CA ASP A 419 -7.14 7.77 5.11
C ASP A 419 -5.67 7.51 4.79
N PHE A 420 -4.79 8.23 5.48
CA PHE A 420 -3.34 8.10 5.36
C PHE A 420 -2.83 7.08 6.37
N GLY A 421 -2.12 6.07 5.89
CA GLY A 421 -1.33 5.14 6.68
C GLY A 421 0.16 5.30 6.39
N LEU A 422 0.93 5.63 7.42
CA LEU A 422 2.37 5.79 7.38
C LEU A 422 2.99 4.65 8.17
N VAL A 423 3.89 3.90 7.52
CA VAL A 423 4.66 2.85 8.18
C VAL A 423 6.13 3.16 8.01
N GLY A 424 6.87 3.20 9.12
CA GLY A 424 8.31 3.45 9.11
C GLY A 424 9.08 2.53 10.03
N CYS A 425 10.38 2.39 9.77
CA CYS A 425 11.31 1.78 10.71
C CYS A 425 11.41 2.67 11.96
N ARG A 426 11.09 2.11 13.12
CA ARG A 426 11.04 2.85 14.40
C ARG A 426 12.36 3.54 14.74
N ARG A 427 13.49 2.93 14.36
CA ARG A 427 14.84 3.46 14.63
C ARG A 427 15.24 4.52 13.61
N SER A 428 15.05 4.24 12.32
CA SER A 428 15.55 5.11 11.25
C SER A 428 14.65 6.32 11.01
N VAL A 429 13.38 6.27 11.43
CA VAL A 429 12.39 7.35 11.29
C VAL A 429 11.81 7.69 12.66
N PRO A 430 12.61 8.35 13.54
CA PRO A 430 12.22 8.64 14.91
C PRO A 430 11.00 9.57 14.96
N HIS A 431 10.08 9.31 15.88
CA HIS A 431 8.88 10.14 16.05
C HIS A 431 8.00 10.30 14.79
N LEU A 432 7.94 9.28 13.91
CA LEU A 432 7.15 9.26 12.67
C LEU A 432 5.76 9.91 12.79
N GLN A 433 5.06 9.74 13.92
CA GLN A 433 3.74 10.34 14.14
C GLN A 433 3.69 11.88 14.00
N ARG A 434 4.81 12.59 14.14
CA ARG A 434 4.87 14.05 13.91
C ARG A 434 4.58 14.40 12.45
N MET A 435 4.85 13.49 11.52
CA MET A 435 4.55 13.66 10.10
C MET A 435 3.05 13.86 9.84
N LEU A 436 2.16 13.36 10.72
CA LEU A 436 0.72 13.66 10.64
C LEU A 436 0.43 15.14 10.87
N GLY A 437 1.11 15.78 11.83
CA GLY A 437 1.00 17.22 12.05
C GLY A 437 1.52 18.03 10.87
N HIS A 438 2.63 17.58 10.26
CA HIS A 438 3.16 18.23 9.06
C HIS A 438 2.29 18.00 7.81
N LEU A 439 1.57 16.88 7.70
CA LEU A 439 0.58 16.65 6.65
C LEU A 439 -0.59 17.65 6.76
N GLU A 440 -1.12 17.86 7.96
CA GLU A 440 -2.16 18.89 8.19
C GLU A 440 -1.64 20.30 7.89
N ALA A 441 -0.41 20.63 8.33
CA ALA A 441 0.20 21.92 8.04
C ALA A 441 0.39 22.13 6.53
N ALA A 442 0.91 21.12 5.82
CA ALA A 442 1.07 21.17 4.38
C ALA A 442 -0.27 21.30 3.64
N MET A 443 -1.35 20.68 4.14
CA MET A 443 -2.68 20.88 3.56
C MET A 443 -3.17 22.32 3.75
N LYS A 444 -2.98 22.92 4.93
CA LYS A 444 -3.31 24.32 5.18
C LYS A 444 -2.50 25.29 4.33
N ASP A 445 -1.23 25.01 4.09
CA ASP A 445 -0.41 25.79 3.16
C ASP A 445 -1.00 25.73 1.74
N LEU A 446 -1.50 24.57 1.31
CA LEU A 446 -2.16 24.40 0.01
C LEU A 446 -3.52 25.12 -0.06
N GLU A 447 -4.29 25.14 1.03
CA GLU A 447 -5.53 25.92 1.16
C GLU A 447 -5.25 27.43 1.04
N LEU A 448 -4.20 27.91 1.73
CA LEU A 448 -3.79 29.30 1.70
C LEU A 448 -3.42 29.78 0.29
N ILE A 449 -2.63 29.00 -0.46
CA ILE A 449 -2.28 29.36 -1.85
C ILE A 449 -3.46 29.21 -2.82
N ALA A 450 -4.44 28.37 -2.48
CA ALA A 450 -5.68 28.21 -3.22
C ALA A 450 -6.70 29.33 -2.90
N GLY A 451 -6.46 30.12 -1.85
CA GLY A 451 -7.33 31.21 -1.43
C GLY A 451 -8.63 30.74 -0.77
N ILE A 452 -8.62 29.58 -0.10
CA ILE A 452 -9.79 28.97 0.55
C ILE A 452 -9.59 28.74 2.05
#